data_AF-A0A0G1Q2T9-F1
#
_entry.id   AF-A0A0G1Q2T9-F1
#
_cell.length_a   1.000
_cell.length_b   1.000
_cell.length_c   1.000
_cell.angle_alpha   90.00
_cell.angle_beta   90.00
_cell.angle_gamma   90.00
#
_symmetry.space_group_name_H-M   'P 1'
#
loop_
_entity.id
_entity.type
_entity.pdbx_description
1 polymer ?
#
loop_
_entity_poly.entity_id
_entity_poly.type
_entity_poly.pdbx_seq_one_letter_code
_entity_poly.pdbx_strand_id
1 'polypeptide(L)'
;MPDKTIDIVMFNMSAYTDWQQGIANRNMHVLHTLLGDERVRKVVAVDYLPFTLKRAVRQWFQNILGGPTGQVLARGFSYKLTAVKNFEIERTGYGFEGAVPEEVQHKLFVFSSVQSLWREGALCRQLAKEIKRLNLKNVVLWTYLPTFVGCFGALGEKVAVFDAVDNWLEHSAYTRVRDRLKVNYQTIKAKADIIFTTSEDLAKLFDLPQNCYFVPNGVDFERINQAPKSASGPA
;
A
#
# COMPACT_ATOMS: atom_id res chain seq x y z
N MET A 1 6.63 -9.26 -27.53
CA MET A 1 5.21 -9.67 -27.37
C MET A 1 4.39 -8.41 -27.14
N PRO A 2 3.23 -8.20 -27.78
CA PRO A 2 2.43 -7.02 -27.51
C PRO A 2 1.85 -7.08 -26.09
N ASP A 3 2.28 -6.12 -25.26
CA ASP A 3 1.60 -5.53 -24.10
C ASP A 3 0.98 -6.47 -23.03
N LYS A 4 1.83 -7.17 -22.25
CA LYS A 4 1.42 -7.73 -20.95
C LYS A 4 1.92 -6.89 -19.78
N THR A 5 1.91 -5.57 -19.92
CA THR A 5 2.15 -4.70 -18.76
C THR A 5 0.92 -4.68 -17.84
N ILE A 6 1.18 -4.52 -16.54
CA ILE A 6 0.17 -4.38 -15.51
C ILE A 6 0.30 -3.02 -14.83
N ASP A 7 -0.82 -2.49 -14.35
CA ASP A 7 -0.82 -1.34 -13.46
C ASP A 7 -1.27 -1.75 -12.07
N ILE A 8 -0.67 -1.15 -11.05
CA ILE A 8 -0.94 -1.50 -9.66
C ILE A 8 -1.74 -0.38 -8.99
N VAL A 9 -2.73 -0.75 -8.20
CA VAL A 9 -3.34 0.13 -7.19
C VAL A 9 -3.02 -0.44 -5.82
N MET A 10 -2.14 0.24 -5.08
CA MET A 10 -1.53 -0.27 -3.86
C MET A 10 -2.01 0.47 -2.61
N PHE A 11 -2.73 -0.20 -1.71
CA PHE A 11 -3.21 0.39 -0.45
C PHE A 11 -2.20 0.18 0.68
N ASN A 12 -1.51 1.24 1.07
CA ASN A 12 -0.33 1.17 1.92
C ASN A 12 -0.64 1.30 3.43
N MET A 13 0.23 0.71 4.26
CA MET A 13 0.20 0.87 5.72
C MET A 13 0.82 2.19 6.22
N SER A 14 1.47 2.95 5.34
CA SER A 14 2.09 4.25 5.62
C SER A 14 1.72 5.27 4.55
N ALA A 15 1.92 6.55 4.83
CA ALA A 15 1.85 7.57 3.80
C ALA A 15 3.16 7.65 3.02
N TYR A 16 3.11 8.04 1.75
CA TYR A 16 4.33 8.24 0.95
C TYR A 16 5.25 9.32 1.56
N THR A 17 4.67 10.34 2.19
CA THR A 17 5.42 11.39 2.89
C THR A 17 6.25 10.84 4.06
N ASP A 18 5.78 9.78 4.72
CA ASP A 18 6.54 9.10 5.78
C ASP A 18 7.81 8.44 5.18
N TRP A 19 7.69 7.86 3.99
CA TRP A 19 8.83 7.25 3.29
C TRP A 19 9.83 8.28 2.77
N GLN A 20 9.36 9.44 2.31
CA GLN A 20 10.25 10.57 1.96
C GLN A 20 11.02 11.11 3.17
N GLN A 21 10.55 10.85 4.39
CA GLN A 21 11.22 11.20 5.64
C GLN A 21 12.13 10.08 6.18
N GLY A 22 12.32 8.99 5.41
CA GLY A 22 13.21 7.88 5.76
C GLY A 22 12.56 6.78 6.60
N ILE A 23 11.23 6.78 6.77
CA ILE A 23 10.54 5.64 7.38
C ILE A 23 10.53 4.49 6.36
N ALA A 24 11.09 3.35 6.73
CA ALA A 24 11.12 2.16 5.89
C ALA A 24 10.25 1.05 6.49
N ASN A 25 9.48 0.38 5.63
CA ASN A 25 8.71 -0.82 5.97
C ASN A 25 8.53 -1.71 4.73
N ARG A 26 7.98 -2.92 4.93
CA ARG A 26 7.74 -3.89 3.86
C ARG A 26 6.99 -3.29 2.68
N ASN A 27 5.94 -2.50 2.91
CA ASN A 27 5.12 -1.89 1.87
C ASN A 27 5.94 -1.01 0.95
N MET A 28 6.85 -0.23 1.51
CA MET A 28 7.77 0.60 0.75
C MET A 28 8.70 -0.29 -0.10
N HIS A 29 9.32 -1.32 0.49
CA HIS A 29 10.18 -2.23 -0.29
C HIS A 29 9.44 -2.89 -1.46
N VAL A 30 8.23 -3.41 -1.22
CA VAL A 30 7.39 -3.99 -2.28
C VAL A 30 7.05 -2.94 -3.33
N LEU A 31 6.71 -1.71 -2.93
CA LEU A 31 6.45 -0.63 -3.88
C LEU A 31 7.67 -0.36 -4.76
N HIS A 32 8.87 -0.26 -4.18
CA HIS A 32 10.10 -0.01 -4.94
C HIS A 32 10.45 -1.17 -5.89
N THR A 33 10.26 -2.42 -5.46
CA THR A 33 10.42 -3.59 -6.34
C THR A 33 9.42 -3.55 -7.50
N LEU A 34 8.14 -3.23 -7.23
CA LEU A 34 7.13 -3.09 -8.28
C LEU A 34 7.43 -1.92 -9.22
N LEU A 35 7.98 -0.83 -8.68
CA LEU A 35 8.41 0.29 -9.48
C LEU A 35 9.57 -0.12 -10.40
N GLY A 36 10.56 -0.88 -9.94
CA GLY A 36 11.69 -1.33 -10.79
C GLY A 36 11.30 -2.32 -11.90
N ASP A 37 10.21 -3.06 -11.73
CA ASP A 37 9.79 -4.11 -12.67
C ASP A 37 9.31 -3.54 -14.02
N GLU A 38 9.88 -4.02 -15.13
CA GLU A 38 9.52 -3.61 -16.50
C GLU A 38 8.09 -4.02 -16.89
N ARG A 39 7.54 -5.05 -16.23
CA ARG A 39 6.16 -5.52 -16.46
C ARG A 39 5.15 -4.61 -15.77
N VAL A 40 5.57 -3.81 -14.80
CA VAL A 40 4.72 -2.82 -14.13
C VAL A 40 4.86 -1.49 -14.85
N ARG A 41 3.76 -0.93 -15.33
CA ARG A 41 3.77 0.32 -16.10
C ARG A 41 3.47 1.55 -15.25
N LYS A 42 2.45 1.49 -14.39
CA LYS A 42 2.12 2.56 -13.42
C LYS A 42 1.73 1.97 -12.07
N VAL A 43 2.01 2.70 -11.01
CA VAL A 43 1.55 2.40 -9.65
C VAL A 43 0.80 3.58 -9.08
N VAL A 44 -0.42 3.35 -8.60
CA VAL A 44 -1.18 4.27 -7.76
C VAL A 44 -1.04 3.82 -6.31
N ALA A 45 -0.16 4.48 -5.57
CA ALA A 45 0.02 4.29 -4.13
C ALA A 45 -1.06 5.06 -3.36
N VAL A 46 -2.01 4.36 -2.77
CA VAL A 46 -3.01 4.91 -1.86
C VAL A 46 -2.39 5.00 -0.46
N ASP A 47 -2.30 6.22 0.07
CA ASP A 47 -1.81 6.44 1.43
C ASP A 47 -2.70 5.73 2.45
N TYR A 48 -2.12 5.45 3.63
CA TYR A 48 -2.85 4.90 4.76
C TYR A 48 -4.20 5.58 4.98
N LEU A 49 -5.27 4.81 5.01
CA LEU A 49 -6.63 5.31 5.17
C LEU A 49 -7.00 5.48 6.65
N PRO A 50 -7.49 6.66 7.07
CA PRO A 50 -7.82 6.87 8.47
C PRO A 50 -9.13 6.17 8.82
N PHE A 51 -9.15 5.52 9.98
CA PHE A 51 -10.37 4.99 10.61
C PHE A 51 -10.75 5.73 11.90
N THR A 52 -10.02 6.79 12.27
CA THR A 52 -10.33 7.68 13.40
C THR A 52 -10.29 9.14 12.96
N LEU A 53 -11.11 9.98 13.58
CA LEU A 53 -11.14 11.41 13.27
C LEU A 53 -9.79 12.10 13.53
N LYS A 54 -9.14 11.80 14.66
CA LYS A 54 -7.80 12.33 14.99
C LYS A 54 -6.78 12.03 13.89
N ARG A 55 -6.78 10.80 13.37
CA ARG A 55 -5.86 10.39 12.29
C ARG A 55 -6.24 11.04 10.96
N ALA A 56 -7.54 11.15 10.68
CA ALA A 56 -8.02 11.83 9.46
C ALA A 56 -7.59 13.30 9.42
N VAL A 57 -7.75 14.04 10.52
CA VAL A 57 -7.31 15.44 10.60
C VAL A 57 -5.79 15.55 10.36
N ARG A 58 -4.99 14.72 11.05
CA ARG A 58 -3.53 14.71 10.83
C ARG A 58 -3.17 14.45 9.37
N GLN A 59 -3.77 13.44 8.76
CA GLN A 59 -3.52 13.09 7.36
C GLN A 59 -4.01 14.14 6.38
N TRP A 60 -5.07 14.86 6.72
CA TRP A 60 -5.55 15.97 5.91
C TRP A 60 -4.49 17.08 5.85
N PHE A 61 -3.95 17.50 6.99
CA PHE A 61 -2.85 18.48 7.02
C PHE A 61 -1.58 17.95 6.34
N GLN A 62 -1.15 16.73 6.69
CA GLN A 62 0.11 16.17 6.22
C GLN A 62 0.08 15.84 4.72
N ASN A 63 -0.97 15.18 4.23
CA ASN A 63 -0.98 14.56 2.91
C ASN A 63 -1.89 15.26 1.90
N ILE A 64 -3.00 15.88 2.33
CA ILE A 64 -3.90 16.61 1.42
C ILE A 64 -3.46 18.06 1.27
N LEU A 65 -3.07 18.74 2.35
CA LEU A 65 -2.53 20.10 2.26
C LEU A 65 -1.06 20.11 1.82
N GLY A 66 -0.16 19.47 2.59
CA GLY A 66 1.26 19.34 2.24
C GLY A 66 1.46 18.37 1.09
N GLY A 67 1.19 17.09 1.34
CA GLY A 67 1.31 16.00 0.36
C GLY A 67 2.74 15.76 -0.11
N PRO A 68 2.93 14.70 -0.91
CA PRO A 68 4.25 14.38 -1.45
C PRO A 68 4.69 15.40 -2.51
N THR A 69 6.00 15.54 -2.66
CA THR A 69 6.61 16.36 -3.73
C THR A 69 6.25 15.79 -5.10
N GLY A 70 5.64 16.60 -5.97
CA GLY A 70 5.27 16.17 -7.31
C GLY A 70 4.25 17.10 -7.98
N GLN A 71 3.80 16.72 -9.17
CA GLN A 71 2.76 17.44 -9.90
C GLN A 71 1.38 17.03 -9.40
N VAL A 72 0.60 17.98 -8.88
CA VAL A 72 -0.79 17.71 -8.47
C VAL A 72 -1.66 17.57 -9.72
N LEU A 73 -2.22 16.38 -9.93
CA LEU A 73 -3.10 16.09 -11.07
C LEU A 73 -4.58 16.27 -10.72
N ALA A 74 -4.93 16.04 -9.45
CA ALA A 74 -6.28 16.17 -8.96
C ALA A 74 -6.29 16.59 -7.50
N ARG A 75 -7.27 17.40 -7.11
CA ARG A 75 -7.48 17.75 -5.71
C ARG A 75 -8.95 18.04 -5.44
N GLY A 76 -9.44 17.51 -4.33
CA GLY A 76 -10.70 17.92 -3.73
C GLY A 76 -10.49 18.27 -2.26
N PHE A 77 -11.58 18.56 -1.56
CA PHE A 77 -11.51 18.85 -0.13
C PHE A 77 -10.97 17.67 0.69
N SER A 78 -11.32 16.44 0.30
CA SER A 78 -11.03 15.22 1.06
C SER A 78 -10.05 14.27 0.38
N TYR A 79 -9.46 14.65 -0.75
CA TYR A 79 -8.48 13.84 -1.47
C TYR A 79 -7.49 14.68 -2.30
N LYS A 80 -6.34 14.10 -2.61
CA LYS A 80 -5.32 14.65 -3.50
C LYS A 80 -4.66 13.52 -4.30
N LEU A 81 -4.46 13.73 -5.59
CA LEU A 81 -3.66 12.87 -6.48
C LEU A 81 -2.43 13.64 -6.95
N THR A 82 -1.25 13.09 -6.67
CA THR A 82 0.03 13.67 -7.06
C THR A 82 0.81 12.69 -7.93
N ALA A 83 1.28 13.14 -9.09
CA ALA A 83 2.27 12.41 -9.88
C ALA A 83 3.67 12.71 -9.35
N VAL A 84 4.38 11.67 -8.91
CA VAL A 84 5.74 11.79 -8.38
C VAL A 84 6.71 11.77 -9.57
N LYS A 85 7.72 12.64 -9.55
CA LYS A 85 8.77 12.63 -10.58
C LYS A 85 9.67 11.42 -10.35
N ASN A 86 10.10 10.74 -11.42
CA ASN A 86 10.84 9.48 -11.27
C ASN A 86 12.12 9.65 -10.41
N PHE A 87 12.85 10.76 -10.54
CA PHE A 87 14.03 11.04 -9.71
C PHE A 87 13.71 11.25 -8.21
N GLU A 88 12.48 11.68 -7.85
CA GLU A 88 12.07 11.83 -6.44
C GLU A 88 11.85 10.46 -5.78
N ILE A 89 11.70 9.39 -6.56
CA ILE A 89 11.62 8.02 -6.06
C ILE A 89 12.99 7.60 -5.51
N GLU A 90 14.08 7.91 -6.23
CA GLU A 90 15.45 7.60 -5.81
C GLU A 90 15.85 8.30 -4.51
N ARG A 91 15.29 9.49 -4.24
CA ARG A 91 15.53 10.26 -3.01
C ARG A 91 15.01 9.61 -1.74
N THR A 92 14.18 8.57 -1.84
CA THR A 92 13.74 7.78 -0.69
C THR A 92 14.86 6.88 -0.11
N GLY A 93 16.03 6.82 -0.77
CA GLY A 93 17.14 5.94 -0.38
C GLY A 93 17.02 4.52 -0.95
N TYR A 94 15.98 4.25 -1.75
CA TYR A 94 15.76 2.99 -2.44
C TYR A 94 15.89 3.21 -3.94
N GLY A 95 17.01 2.76 -4.49
CA GLY A 95 17.33 2.86 -5.91
C GLY A 95 16.34 2.08 -6.77
N PHE A 96 16.13 2.58 -7.98
CA PHE A 96 15.35 1.93 -9.01
C PHE A 96 16.30 1.14 -9.90
N GLU A 97 16.34 -0.18 -9.77
CA GLU A 97 17.03 -1.02 -10.75
C GLU A 97 16.05 -1.34 -11.89
N GLY A 98 16.18 -0.63 -13.01
CA GLY A 98 15.34 -0.84 -14.19
C GLY A 98 15.24 0.40 -15.08
N ALA A 99 14.89 0.22 -16.36
CA ALA A 99 14.55 1.34 -17.22
C ALA A 99 13.06 1.67 -17.04
N VAL A 100 12.73 2.93 -16.75
CA VAL A 100 11.35 3.42 -16.95
C VAL A 100 11.15 3.55 -18.46
N PRO A 101 10.11 2.93 -19.06
CA PRO A 101 9.83 3.11 -20.48
C PRO A 101 9.72 4.61 -20.82
N GLU A 102 10.36 5.07 -21.90
CA GLU A 102 10.41 6.49 -22.29
C GLU A 102 9.01 7.13 -22.41
N GLU A 103 7.99 6.33 -22.73
CA GLU A 103 6.58 6.74 -22.84
C GLU A 103 5.90 7.03 -21.49
N VAL A 104 6.51 6.66 -20.36
CA VAL A 104 5.96 6.85 -19.01
C VAL A 104 6.66 8.03 -18.32
N GLN A 105 6.07 9.23 -18.49
CA GLN A 105 6.55 10.45 -17.81
C GLN A 105 6.56 10.30 -16.28
N HIS A 106 5.57 9.58 -15.73
CA HIS A 106 5.40 9.33 -14.29
C HIS A 106 5.01 7.88 -14.06
N LYS A 107 5.87 7.11 -13.37
CA LYS A 107 5.57 5.72 -12.99
C LYS A 107 4.75 5.62 -11.69
N LEU A 108 4.92 6.58 -10.77
CA LEU A 108 4.28 6.61 -9.46
C LEU A 108 3.27 7.76 -9.32
N PHE A 109 2.08 7.42 -8.83
CA PHE A 109 1.04 8.37 -8.45
C PHE A 109 0.63 8.10 -7.01
N VAL A 110 0.59 9.13 -6.17
CA VAL A 110 0.16 9.03 -4.77
C VAL A 110 -1.24 9.58 -4.64
N PHE A 111 -2.15 8.75 -4.11
CA PHE A 111 -3.53 9.11 -3.83
C PHE A 111 -3.75 9.18 -2.32
N SER A 112 -3.87 10.39 -1.80
CA SER A 112 -4.14 10.65 -0.38
C SER A 112 -5.63 10.95 -0.20
N SER A 113 -6.30 10.31 0.76
CA SER A 113 -7.72 10.55 1.02
C SER A 113 -8.11 10.34 2.48
N VAL A 114 -9.08 11.13 2.93
CA VAL A 114 -9.74 10.96 4.24
C VAL A 114 -11.20 10.51 4.11
N GLN A 115 -11.66 10.24 2.88
CA GLN A 115 -13.05 9.86 2.59
C GLN A 115 -13.47 8.54 3.26
N SER A 116 -12.50 7.68 3.56
CA SER A 116 -12.70 6.40 4.25
C SER A 116 -13.29 6.54 5.65
N LEU A 117 -13.18 7.73 6.28
CA LEU A 117 -13.76 7.99 7.60
C LEU A 117 -15.29 7.96 7.58
N TRP A 118 -15.91 8.39 6.48
CA TRP A 118 -17.36 8.49 6.39
C TRP A 118 -17.97 7.43 5.48
N ARG A 119 -17.36 7.16 4.32
CA ARG A 119 -17.92 6.24 3.30
C ARG A 119 -16.81 5.62 2.44
N GLU A 120 -16.50 4.34 2.65
CA GLU A 120 -15.57 3.58 1.77
C GLU A 120 -16.00 3.62 0.30
N GLY A 121 -17.30 3.54 0.01
CA GLY A 121 -17.80 3.63 -1.36
C GLY A 121 -17.50 4.98 -2.04
N ALA A 122 -17.37 6.08 -1.29
CA ALA A 122 -16.99 7.37 -1.87
C ALA A 122 -15.51 7.36 -2.27
N LEU A 123 -14.65 6.78 -1.43
CA LEU A 123 -13.24 6.55 -1.74
C LEU A 123 -13.10 5.70 -3.01
N CYS A 124 -13.73 4.53 -3.07
CA CYS A 124 -13.57 3.62 -4.22
C CYS A 124 -14.11 4.25 -5.52
N ARG A 125 -15.21 5.02 -5.47
CA ARG A 125 -15.70 5.76 -6.64
C ARG A 125 -14.73 6.86 -7.09
N GLN A 126 -14.12 7.58 -6.16
CA GLN A 126 -13.13 8.58 -6.51
C GLN A 126 -11.89 7.92 -7.12
N LEU A 127 -11.41 6.84 -6.52
CA LEU A 127 -10.26 6.09 -7.01
C LEU A 127 -10.53 5.49 -8.40
N ALA A 128 -11.72 4.92 -8.64
CA ALA A 128 -12.11 4.43 -9.95
C ALA A 128 -12.14 5.52 -11.03
N LYS A 129 -12.49 6.78 -10.68
CA LYS A 129 -12.37 7.92 -11.60
C LYS A 129 -10.91 8.22 -11.92
N GLU A 130 -10.04 8.18 -10.92
CA GLU A 130 -8.60 8.43 -11.12
C GLU A 130 -7.92 7.32 -11.94
N ILE A 131 -8.29 6.06 -11.72
CA ILE A 131 -7.85 4.91 -12.52
C ILE A 131 -8.17 5.14 -14.01
N LYS A 132 -9.39 5.61 -14.32
CA LYS A 132 -9.78 5.97 -15.69
C LYS A 132 -9.01 7.17 -16.23
N ARG A 133 -8.84 8.24 -15.44
CA ARG A 133 -8.06 9.43 -15.82
C ARG A 133 -6.62 9.08 -16.17
N LEU A 134 -6.00 8.21 -15.38
CA LEU A 134 -4.63 7.75 -15.56
C LEU A 134 -4.49 6.70 -16.67
N ASN A 135 -5.60 6.28 -17.26
CA ASN A 135 -5.69 5.24 -18.29
C ASN A 135 -4.98 3.96 -17.83
N LEU A 136 -5.30 3.47 -16.62
CA LEU A 136 -4.76 2.21 -16.13
C LEU A 136 -5.37 1.02 -16.88
N LYS A 137 -4.57 -0.02 -17.07
CA LYS A 137 -4.83 -1.25 -17.82
C LYS A 137 -4.40 -2.45 -16.97
N ASN A 138 -5.05 -3.59 -17.16
CA ASN A 138 -4.72 -4.85 -16.48
C ASN A 138 -4.49 -4.67 -14.97
N VAL A 139 -5.40 -3.94 -14.32
CA VAL A 139 -5.18 -3.44 -12.96
C VAL A 139 -5.03 -4.59 -11.97
N VAL A 140 -4.01 -4.54 -11.13
CA VAL A 140 -3.86 -5.39 -9.95
C VAL A 140 -4.12 -4.53 -8.72
N LEU A 141 -5.08 -4.94 -7.90
CA LEU A 141 -5.29 -4.36 -6.57
C LEU A 141 -4.33 -5.05 -5.60
N TRP A 142 -3.49 -4.29 -4.92
CA TRP A 142 -2.59 -4.80 -3.87
C TRP A 142 -2.88 -4.09 -2.56
N THR A 143 -3.33 -4.79 -1.53
CA THR A 143 -3.71 -4.14 -0.27
C THR A 143 -3.10 -4.81 0.95
N TYR A 144 -2.78 -3.99 1.94
CA TYR A 144 -2.31 -4.39 3.27
C TYR A 144 -3.32 -4.03 4.37
N LEU A 145 -4.46 -3.45 4.00
CA LEU A 145 -5.38 -2.81 4.94
C LEU A 145 -6.59 -3.69 5.23
N PRO A 146 -6.58 -4.53 6.29
CA PRO A 146 -7.74 -5.34 6.64
C PRO A 146 -8.91 -4.51 7.17
N THR A 147 -8.70 -3.21 7.46
CA THR A 147 -9.76 -2.29 7.85
C THR A 147 -10.61 -1.78 6.68
N PHE A 148 -10.17 -1.96 5.43
CA PHE A 148 -10.82 -1.40 4.24
C PHE A 148 -10.91 -2.44 3.12
N VAL A 149 -12.10 -3.00 2.93
CA VAL A 149 -12.36 -4.05 1.93
C VAL A 149 -13.34 -3.61 0.85
N GLY A 150 -13.90 -2.41 0.94
CA GLY A 150 -14.93 -1.93 0.02
C GLY A 150 -14.47 -1.79 -1.44
N CYS A 151 -13.16 -1.76 -1.71
CA CYS A 151 -12.66 -1.62 -3.07
C CYS A 151 -12.41 -2.96 -3.79
N PHE A 152 -12.51 -4.12 -3.11
CA PHE A 152 -12.45 -5.44 -3.77
C PHE A 152 -13.63 -5.63 -4.73
N GLY A 153 -13.32 -5.78 -6.01
CA GLY A 153 -14.22 -5.88 -7.15
C GLY A 153 -14.75 -4.53 -7.65
N ALA A 154 -14.33 -3.41 -7.08
CA ALA A 154 -14.89 -2.09 -7.37
C ALA A 154 -14.04 -1.25 -8.33
N LEU A 155 -12.79 -1.64 -8.58
CA LEU A 155 -11.82 -0.87 -9.35
C LEU A 155 -11.62 -1.40 -10.77
N GLY A 156 -12.27 -2.51 -11.12
CA GLY A 156 -12.08 -3.19 -12.40
C GLY A 156 -10.77 -3.96 -12.45
N GLU A 157 -10.21 -4.30 -11.29
CA GLU A 157 -9.02 -5.11 -11.15
C GLU A 157 -9.22 -6.52 -11.75
N LYS A 158 -8.12 -7.08 -12.26
CA LYS A 158 -8.04 -8.44 -12.79
C LYS A 158 -7.54 -9.44 -11.76
N VAL A 159 -6.75 -8.95 -10.81
CA VAL A 159 -6.19 -9.71 -9.70
C VAL A 159 -6.24 -8.84 -8.45
N ALA A 160 -6.69 -9.43 -7.34
CA ALA A 160 -6.66 -8.83 -6.02
C ALA A 160 -5.67 -9.58 -5.12
N VAL A 161 -4.69 -8.84 -4.60
CA VAL A 161 -3.64 -9.31 -3.71
C VAL A 161 -3.87 -8.72 -2.32
N PHE A 162 -3.85 -9.56 -1.29
CA PHE A 162 -3.76 -9.14 0.10
C PHE A 162 -2.41 -9.56 0.71
N ASP A 163 -1.62 -8.59 1.16
CA ASP A 163 -0.33 -8.84 1.82
C ASP A 163 -0.50 -8.68 3.33
N ALA A 164 -0.63 -9.82 4.01
CA ALA A 164 -0.85 -9.92 5.43
C ALA A 164 0.52 -9.83 6.15
N VAL A 165 0.76 -8.70 6.79
CA VAL A 165 2.02 -8.43 7.51
C VAL A 165 1.90 -8.69 9.02
N ASP A 166 0.69 -8.53 9.57
CA ASP A 166 0.39 -8.67 10.98
C ASP A 166 -1.06 -9.17 11.20
N ASN A 167 -1.32 -9.78 12.35
CA ASN A 167 -2.67 -10.15 12.76
C ASN A 167 -3.35 -8.98 13.50
N TRP A 168 -4.10 -8.17 12.76
CA TRP A 168 -4.73 -6.98 13.33
C TRP A 168 -5.84 -7.32 14.34
N LEU A 169 -6.30 -8.59 14.41
CA LEU A 169 -7.27 -9.03 15.43
C LEU A 169 -6.65 -9.11 16.84
N GLU A 170 -5.33 -9.22 16.94
CA GLU A 170 -4.60 -9.36 18.20
C GLU A 170 -3.97 -8.04 18.68
N HIS A 171 -3.83 -7.06 17.78
CA HIS A 171 -3.14 -5.82 18.09
C HIS A 171 -4.06 -4.80 18.80
N SER A 172 -3.61 -4.32 19.97
CA SER A 172 -4.39 -3.48 20.90
C SER A 172 -4.94 -2.18 20.30
N ALA A 173 -4.22 -1.58 19.34
CA ALA A 173 -4.69 -0.39 18.62
C ALA A 173 -6.00 -0.59 17.83
N TYR A 174 -6.38 -1.84 17.53
CA TYR A 174 -7.56 -2.17 16.73
C TYR A 174 -8.73 -2.76 17.52
N THR A 175 -8.64 -2.82 18.85
CA THR A 175 -9.71 -3.37 19.71
C THR A 175 -11.09 -2.78 19.41
N ARG A 176 -11.16 -1.47 19.12
CA ARG A 176 -12.42 -0.76 18.80
C ARG A 176 -13.04 -1.14 17.46
N VAL A 177 -12.27 -1.75 16.56
CA VAL A 177 -12.70 -2.13 15.21
C VAL A 177 -12.59 -3.65 14.98
N ARG A 178 -12.43 -4.43 16.05
CA ARG A 178 -12.16 -5.88 16.00
C ARG A 178 -13.28 -6.65 15.30
N ASP A 179 -14.54 -6.37 15.58
CA ASP A 179 -15.66 -7.08 14.94
C ASP A 179 -15.73 -6.79 13.44
N ARG A 180 -15.48 -5.54 13.05
CA ARG A 180 -15.33 -5.18 11.63
C ARG A 180 -14.15 -5.91 11.00
N LEU A 181 -13.01 -6.01 11.69
CA LEU A 181 -11.85 -6.75 11.20
C LEU A 181 -12.18 -8.23 10.96
N LYS A 182 -12.92 -8.89 11.86
CA LYS A 182 -13.33 -10.29 11.65
C LYS A 182 -14.13 -10.45 10.35
N VAL A 183 -15.11 -9.58 10.11
CA VAL A 183 -15.91 -9.59 8.88
C VAL A 183 -15.05 -9.30 7.65
N ASN A 184 -14.14 -8.34 7.78
CA ASN A 184 -13.25 -7.95 6.69
C ASN A 184 -12.25 -9.06 6.34
N TYR A 185 -11.70 -9.78 7.31
CA TYR A 185 -10.83 -10.93 7.05
C TYR A 185 -11.57 -12.05 6.29
N GLN A 186 -12.84 -12.30 6.60
CA GLN A 186 -13.67 -13.22 5.80
C GLN A 186 -13.88 -12.71 4.37
N THR A 187 -14.10 -11.40 4.21
CA THR A 187 -14.22 -10.77 2.88
C THR A 187 -12.92 -10.89 2.09
N ILE A 188 -11.77 -10.67 2.73
CA ILE A 188 -10.43 -10.81 2.12
C ILE A 188 -10.22 -12.25 1.68
N LYS A 189 -10.48 -13.23 2.55
CA LYS A 189 -10.37 -14.65 2.23
C LYS A 189 -11.22 -15.04 1.02
N ALA A 190 -12.42 -14.47 0.90
CA ALA A 190 -13.34 -14.78 -0.18
C ALA A 190 -13.02 -14.06 -1.51
N LYS A 191 -12.39 -12.89 -1.46
CA LYS A 191 -12.23 -12.00 -2.63
C LYS A 191 -10.78 -11.80 -3.09
N ALA A 192 -9.79 -12.11 -2.28
CA ALA A 192 -8.40 -12.04 -2.70
C ALA A 192 -8.06 -13.26 -3.56
N ASP A 193 -7.51 -13.00 -4.75
CA ASP A 193 -6.99 -14.04 -5.64
C ASP A 193 -5.65 -14.57 -5.14
N ILE A 194 -4.86 -13.74 -4.46
CA ILE A 194 -3.55 -14.09 -3.90
C ILE A 194 -3.45 -13.48 -2.49
N ILE A 195 -2.95 -14.27 -1.54
CA ILE A 195 -2.65 -13.82 -0.19
C ILE A 195 -1.17 -14.07 0.08
N PHE A 196 -0.43 -13.05 0.49
CA PHE A 196 0.91 -13.20 1.05
C PHE A 196 0.85 -13.14 2.57
N THR A 197 1.65 -13.94 3.26
CA THR A 197 1.81 -13.84 4.72
C THR A 197 3.26 -13.78 5.14
N THR A 198 3.55 -13.05 6.20
CA THR A 198 4.90 -12.92 6.78
C THR A 198 5.20 -13.96 7.86
N SER A 199 4.22 -14.76 8.27
CA SER A 199 4.37 -15.87 9.21
C SER A 199 3.41 -17.02 8.89
N GLU A 200 3.76 -18.22 9.34
CA GLU A 200 2.88 -19.39 9.26
C GLU A 200 1.61 -19.22 10.09
N ASP A 201 1.71 -18.60 11.27
CA ASP A 201 0.55 -18.35 12.13
C ASP A 201 -0.46 -17.42 11.47
N LEU A 202 0.00 -16.42 10.73
CA LEU A 202 -0.87 -15.56 9.95
C LEU A 202 -1.48 -16.29 8.75
N ALA A 203 -0.77 -17.28 8.18
CA ALA A 203 -1.30 -18.13 7.11
C ALA A 203 -2.47 -19.02 7.59
N LYS A 204 -2.44 -19.45 8.86
CA LYS A 204 -3.55 -20.19 9.49
C LYS A 204 -4.84 -19.38 9.57
N LEU A 205 -4.76 -18.04 9.66
CA LEU A 205 -5.96 -17.17 9.64
C LEU A 205 -6.77 -17.29 8.34
N PHE A 206 -6.11 -17.68 7.26
CA PHE A 206 -6.72 -17.81 5.93
C PHE A 206 -7.01 -19.25 5.54
N ASP A 207 -6.75 -20.22 6.43
CA ASP A 207 -6.94 -21.66 6.22
C ASP A 207 -6.13 -22.24 5.04
N LEU A 208 -4.87 -21.77 4.88
CA LEU A 208 -3.86 -22.25 3.91
C LEU A 208 -4.41 -22.70 2.53
N PRO A 209 -5.17 -21.86 1.79
CA PRO A 209 -5.61 -22.19 0.46
C PRO A 209 -4.40 -22.20 -0.51
N GLN A 210 -4.57 -22.84 -1.67
CA GLN A 210 -3.55 -22.94 -2.73
C GLN A 210 -2.99 -21.58 -3.19
N ASN A 211 -3.70 -20.49 -2.93
CA ASN A 211 -3.33 -19.12 -3.27
C ASN A 211 -2.77 -18.29 -2.09
N CYS A 212 -2.43 -18.93 -0.96
CA CYS A 212 -1.76 -18.32 0.17
C CYS A 212 -0.26 -18.67 0.17
N TYR A 213 0.60 -17.65 0.11
CA TYR A 213 2.04 -17.79 -0.04
C TYR A 213 2.77 -17.19 1.17
N PHE A 214 3.56 -18.01 1.85
CA PHE A 214 4.41 -17.56 2.95
C PHE A 214 5.69 -16.90 2.41
N VAL A 215 5.88 -15.61 2.72
CA VAL A 215 7.03 -14.80 2.34
C VAL A 215 7.52 -14.04 3.59
N PRO A 216 8.48 -14.58 4.35
CA PRO A 216 8.93 -13.99 5.60
C PRO A 216 9.55 -12.60 5.40
N ASN A 217 9.62 -11.82 6.46
CA ASN A 217 10.36 -10.56 6.42
C ASN A 217 11.86 -10.83 6.29
N GLY A 218 12.50 -10.13 5.35
CA GLY A 218 13.96 -10.10 5.23
C GLY A 218 14.57 -9.33 6.39
N VAL A 219 15.76 -9.75 6.81
CA VAL A 219 16.54 -9.10 7.85
C VAL A 219 17.86 -8.62 7.26
N ASP A 220 18.18 -7.35 7.48
CA ASP A 220 19.50 -6.81 7.16
C ASP A 220 20.50 -7.24 8.26
N PHE A 221 21.20 -8.33 7.98
CA PHE A 221 22.17 -8.89 8.92
C PHE A 221 23.36 -7.95 9.18
N GLU A 222 23.76 -7.11 8.23
CA GLU A 222 24.88 -6.18 8.45
C GLU A 222 24.51 -5.12 9.47
N ARG A 223 23.30 -4.56 9.37
CA ARG A 223 22.80 -3.57 10.33
C ARG A 223 22.57 -4.16 11.72
N ILE A 224 22.12 -5.40 11.83
CA ILE A 224 21.99 -6.09 13.12
C ILE A 224 23.36 -6.39 13.73
N ASN A 225 24.33 -6.83 12.92
CA ASN A 225 25.67 -7.16 13.40
C ASN A 225 26.48 -5.93 13.82
N GLN A 226 26.11 -4.74 13.33
CA GLN A 226 26.69 -3.45 13.75
C GLN A 226 25.97 -2.82 14.94
N ALA A 227 24.77 -3.28 15.30
CA ALA A 227 24.07 -2.79 16.49
C ALA A 227 24.86 -3.22 17.75
N PRO A 228 25.11 -2.31 18.70
CA PRO A 228 25.81 -2.67 19.93
C PRO A 228 25.01 -3.77 20.63
N LYS A 229 25.66 -4.92 20.86
CA LYS A 229 25.08 -5.99 21.69
C LYS A 229 24.68 -5.35 23.01
N SER A 230 23.39 -5.35 23.31
CA SER A 230 22.88 -4.85 24.58
C SER A 230 23.66 -5.52 25.71
N ALA A 231 24.27 -4.73 26.57
CA ALA A 231 24.94 -5.23 27.75
C ALA A 231 23.92 -6.07 28.53
N SER A 232 24.24 -7.34 28.72
CA SER A 232 23.56 -8.24 29.65
C SER A 232 23.37 -7.49 30.97
N GLY A 233 22.11 -7.26 31.37
CA GLY A 233 21.79 -6.66 32.66
C GLY A 233 22.38 -7.52 33.79
N PRO A 234 22.85 -6.89 34.89
CA PRO A 234 23.44 -7.62 36.00
C PRO A 234 22.40 -8.55 36.64
N ALA A 235 22.86 -9.77 36.95
CA ALA A 235 22.13 -10.83 37.64
C ALA A 235 21.78 -10.44 39.08
#